data_AF-A0A959V0V8-F1
#
_entry.id   AF-A0A959V0V8-F1
#
_cell.length_a   1.000
_cell.length_b   1.000
_cell.length_c   1.000
_cell.angle_alpha   90.00
_cell.angle_beta   90.00
_cell.angle_gamma   90.00
#
_symmetry.space_group_name_H-M   'P 1'
#
loop_
_entity.id
_entity.type
_entity.pdbx_description
1 polymer ?
#
loop_
_entity_poly.entity_id
_entity_poly.type
_entity_poly.pdbx_seq_one_letter_code
_entity_poly.pdbx_strand_id
1 'polypeptide(L)'
;IQKGDRFTVIYEENQVDGERYGEPRVLAARYESDGVSKDAYRFAQDSVPDFFDPTGNSLRKAFLQAPLKYSRISSGFSRRRFHPVQKRFKAHLGTDYAAPYGTPILAVGDGTVEKAGYTAGNGRYVKIRHNGTYSTQYLHMRKVLVKQGQRVQQGDVIGEVGSTGLATGPHVCFRFWK
;
A
#
# COMPACT_ATOMS: atom_id res chain seq x y z
N ILE A 1 2.39 -15.95 -14.41
CA ILE A 1 2.68 -17.38 -14.39
C ILE A 1 2.15 -17.96 -15.68
N GLN A 2 3.06 -18.33 -16.56
CA GLN A 2 2.80 -18.95 -17.86
C GLN A 2 3.42 -20.35 -17.89
N LYS A 3 3.01 -21.16 -18.87
CA LYS A 3 3.61 -22.49 -19.08
C LYS A 3 5.07 -22.31 -19.49
N GLY A 4 6.00 -22.88 -18.71
CA GLY A 4 7.45 -22.79 -18.95
C GLY A 4 8.20 -21.94 -17.92
N ASP A 5 7.48 -21.16 -17.11
CA ASP A 5 8.07 -20.43 -15.99
C ASP A 5 8.71 -21.39 -14.96
N ARG A 6 9.83 -20.98 -14.37
CA ARG A 6 10.55 -21.75 -13.34
C ARG A 6 10.64 -20.99 -12.04
N PHE A 7 10.60 -21.72 -10.93
CA PHE A 7 10.82 -21.21 -9.59
C PHE A 7 11.90 -22.06 -8.92
N THR A 8 12.90 -21.41 -8.34
CA THR A 8 13.89 -22.04 -7.45
C THR A 8 13.75 -21.40 -6.08
N VAL A 9 13.74 -22.19 -5.01
CA VAL A 9 13.63 -21.70 -3.64
C VAL A 9 14.68 -22.39 -2.78
N ILE A 10 15.45 -21.59 -2.04
CA ILE A 10 16.36 -22.05 -0.99
C ILE A 10 15.68 -21.73 0.34
N TYR A 11 15.58 -22.70 1.23
CA TYR A 11 14.92 -22.54 2.53
C TYR A 11 15.64 -23.33 3.62
N GLU A 12 15.48 -22.87 4.86
CA GLU A 12 15.80 -23.62 6.08
C GLU A 12 14.54 -24.30 6.59
N GLU A 13 14.67 -25.53 7.09
CA GLU A 13 13.60 -26.26 7.75
C GLU A 13 14.16 -26.84 9.05
N ASN A 14 13.39 -26.75 10.14
CA ASN A 14 13.77 -27.40 11.40
C ASN A 14 13.16 -28.81 11.43
N GLN A 15 13.87 -29.75 12.04
CA GLN A 15 13.38 -31.11 12.23
C GLN A 15 13.65 -31.57 13.67
N VAL A 16 12.75 -32.39 14.21
CA VAL A 16 12.88 -33.11 15.47
C VAL A 16 12.68 -34.58 15.16
N ASP A 17 13.70 -35.41 15.42
CA ASP A 17 13.69 -36.86 15.12
C ASP A 17 13.33 -37.21 13.66
N GLY A 18 13.74 -36.35 12.72
CA GLY A 18 13.45 -36.50 11.30
C GLY A 18 12.05 -36.01 10.87
N GLU A 19 11.22 -35.56 11.82
CA GLU A 19 9.94 -34.92 11.53
C GLU A 19 10.07 -33.41 11.45
N ARG A 20 9.40 -32.81 10.47
CA ARG A 20 9.43 -31.36 10.24
C ARG A 20 8.77 -30.61 11.38
N TYR A 21 9.45 -29.59 11.87
CA TYR A 21 8.97 -28.71 12.94
C TYR A 21 8.92 -27.25 12.48
N GLY A 22 7.71 -26.67 12.50
CA GLY A 22 7.47 -25.29 12.09
C GLY A 22 7.47 -25.08 10.57
N GLU A 23 7.29 -23.82 10.17
CA GLU A 23 7.31 -23.45 8.75
C GLU A 23 8.74 -23.27 8.24
N PRO A 24 9.04 -23.73 7.01
CA PRO A 24 10.34 -23.51 6.40
C PRO A 24 10.57 -22.01 6.16
N ARG A 25 11.75 -21.54 6.52
CA ARG A 25 12.17 -20.16 6.32
C ARG A 25 12.85 -20.04 4.96
N VAL A 26 12.20 -19.36 4.02
CA VAL A 26 12.80 -19.06 2.71
C VAL A 26 14.02 -18.15 2.89
N LEU A 27 15.18 -18.58 2.41
CA LEU A 27 16.43 -17.82 2.39
C LEU A 27 16.62 -17.08 1.06
N ALA A 28 16.24 -17.71 -0.04
CA ALA A 28 16.30 -17.09 -1.36
C ALA A 28 15.25 -17.67 -2.30
N ALA A 29 14.85 -16.91 -3.31
CA ALA A 29 14.00 -17.38 -4.37
C ALA A 29 14.43 -16.79 -5.72
N ARG A 30 14.30 -17.58 -6.79
CA ARG A 30 14.47 -17.13 -8.18
C ARG A 30 13.20 -17.47 -8.95
N TYR A 31 12.70 -16.53 -9.72
CA TYR A 31 11.65 -16.73 -10.71
C TYR A 31 12.19 -16.44 -12.09
N GLU A 32 11.98 -17.35 -13.04
CA GLU A 32 12.41 -17.22 -14.43
C GLU A 32 11.20 -17.32 -15.35
N SER A 33 11.03 -16.33 -16.22
CA SER A 33 9.95 -16.25 -17.20
C SER A 33 10.42 -15.49 -18.43
N ASP A 34 10.21 -16.06 -19.62
CA ASP A 34 10.56 -15.44 -20.92
C ASP A 34 12.01 -14.91 -20.99
N GLY A 35 12.97 -15.65 -20.43
CA GLY A 35 14.40 -15.27 -20.41
C GLY A 35 14.76 -14.19 -19.38
N VAL A 36 13.80 -13.73 -18.58
CA VAL A 36 14.02 -12.77 -17.49
C VAL A 36 14.03 -13.51 -16.16
N SER A 37 15.11 -13.37 -15.38
CA SER A 37 15.20 -13.85 -14.01
C SER A 37 14.93 -12.72 -13.01
N LYS A 38 14.25 -13.06 -11.91
CA LYS A 38 14.08 -12.21 -10.73
C LYS A 38 14.54 -12.98 -9.52
N ASP A 39 15.56 -12.45 -8.86
CA ASP A 39 16.16 -13.01 -7.67
C ASP A 39 15.73 -12.27 -6.43
N ALA A 40 15.54 -13.01 -5.34
CA ALA A 40 15.21 -12.54 -4.01
C ALA A 40 16.09 -13.19 -2.97
N TYR A 41 16.79 -12.39 -2.19
CA TYR A 41 17.66 -12.83 -1.09
C TYR A 41 17.15 -12.27 0.21
N ARG A 42 16.91 -13.15 1.19
CA ARG A 42 16.50 -12.74 2.51
C ARG A 42 17.71 -12.13 3.24
N PHE A 43 17.58 -10.89 3.68
CA PHE A 43 18.60 -10.19 4.46
C PHE A 43 17.93 -9.43 5.61
N ALA A 44 18.57 -9.38 6.77
CA ALA A 44 18.06 -8.63 7.91
C ALA A 44 18.84 -7.33 8.07
N GLN A 45 18.18 -6.21 7.82
CA GLN A 45 18.70 -4.88 8.13
C GLN A 45 18.10 -4.45 9.48
N ASP A 46 18.93 -4.08 10.44
CA ASP A 46 18.52 -3.68 11.79
C ASP A 46 17.62 -4.71 12.51
N SER A 47 17.92 -6.00 12.34
CA SER A 47 17.14 -7.14 12.86
C SER A 47 15.74 -7.33 12.24
N VAL A 48 15.38 -6.56 11.22
CA VAL A 48 14.14 -6.73 10.46
C VAL A 48 14.44 -7.50 9.18
N PRO A 49 13.91 -8.72 9.01
CA PRO A 49 14.01 -9.46 7.77
C PRO A 49 13.31 -8.79 6.61
N ASP A 50 13.96 -8.72 5.46
CA ASP A 50 13.31 -8.42 4.18
C ASP A 50 13.99 -9.19 3.03
N PHE A 51 13.45 -9.05 1.82
CA PHE A 51 14.02 -9.61 0.61
C PHE A 51 14.59 -8.51 -0.29
N PHE A 52 15.75 -8.78 -0.87
CA PHE A 52 16.50 -7.85 -1.70
C PHE A 52 16.92 -8.51 -3.01
N ASP A 53 17.08 -7.71 -4.06
CA ASP A 53 17.61 -8.16 -5.33
C ASP A 53 19.15 -8.34 -5.25
N PRO A 54 19.82 -8.90 -6.28
CA PRO A 54 21.27 -9.11 -6.27
C PRO A 54 22.10 -7.82 -6.12
N THR A 55 21.51 -6.66 -6.35
CA THR A 55 22.16 -5.35 -6.24
C THR A 55 21.86 -4.65 -4.91
N GLY A 56 21.12 -5.31 -4.01
CA GLY A 56 20.77 -4.78 -2.70
C GLY A 56 19.55 -3.86 -2.68
N ASN A 57 18.75 -3.79 -3.76
CA ASN A 57 17.48 -3.06 -3.70
C ASN A 57 16.43 -3.92 -3.01
N SER A 58 15.65 -3.32 -2.12
CA SER A 58 14.52 -4.02 -1.48
C SER A 58 13.49 -4.46 -2.53
N LEU A 59 13.12 -5.74 -2.48
CA LEU A 59 12.07 -6.34 -3.31
C LEU A 59 10.68 -6.19 -2.71
N ARG A 60 10.59 -5.75 -1.45
CA ARG A 60 9.33 -5.23 -0.92
C ARG A 60 8.91 -4.13 -1.88
N LYS A 61 7.77 -4.33 -2.57
CA LYS A 61 7.18 -3.23 -3.36
C LYS A 61 7.05 -2.05 -2.41
N ALA A 62 7.75 -0.96 -2.70
CA ALA A 62 7.77 0.22 -1.83
C ALA A 62 6.34 0.65 -1.44
N PHE A 63 5.37 0.39 -2.33
CA PHE A 63 3.95 0.63 -2.10
C PHE A 63 3.04 -0.52 -2.59
N LEU A 64 1.98 -0.80 -1.84
CA LEU A 64 0.81 -1.53 -2.30
C LEU A 64 0.15 -0.74 -3.44
N GLN A 65 -0.41 -1.46 -4.40
CA GLN A 65 -1.05 -0.86 -5.57
C GLN A 65 -2.36 -0.13 -5.22
N ALA A 66 -3.02 -0.51 -4.11
CA ALA A 66 -4.23 0.13 -3.63
C ALA A 66 -4.28 0.13 -2.09
N PRO A 67 -4.95 1.13 -1.49
CA PRO A 67 -5.00 1.31 -0.04
C PRO A 67 -6.09 0.48 0.65
N LEU A 68 -6.77 -0.43 -0.05
CA LEU A 68 -7.78 -1.33 0.52
C LEU A 68 -8.08 -2.46 -0.46
N LYS A 69 -8.70 -3.56 0.02
CA LYS A 69 -9.40 -4.50 -0.86
C LYS A 69 -10.65 -3.79 -1.41
N TYR A 70 -10.55 -3.27 -2.64
CA TYR A 70 -11.61 -2.48 -3.27
C TYR A 70 -12.46 -3.33 -4.21
N SER A 71 -13.71 -2.94 -4.42
CA SER A 71 -14.58 -3.59 -5.40
C SER A 71 -14.34 -3.04 -6.81
N ARG A 72 -14.22 -1.71 -6.95
CA ARG A 72 -13.93 -1.04 -8.24
C ARG A 72 -13.24 0.32 -8.05
N ILE A 73 -12.46 0.72 -9.06
CA ILE A 73 -12.02 2.11 -9.20
C ILE A 73 -13.22 2.92 -9.72
N SER A 74 -13.70 3.89 -8.95
CA SER A 74 -14.85 4.72 -9.34
C SER A 74 -14.42 5.97 -10.13
N SER A 75 -13.20 6.45 -9.94
CA SER A 75 -12.63 7.54 -10.73
C SER A 75 -11.10 7.49 -10.75
N GLY A 76 -10.49 7.61 -11.92
CA GLY A 76 -9.04 7.70 -12.06
C GLY A 76 -8.49 9.12 -11.86
N PHE A 77 -7.17 9.22 -11.84
CA PHE A 77 -6.45 10.50 -11.92
C PHE A 77 -6.77 11.21 -13.23
N SER A 78 -7.08 12.50 -13.17
CA SER A 78 -7.32 13.31 -14.37
C SER A 78 -7.01 14.77 -14.11
N ARG A 79 -6.29 15.41 -15.05
CA ARG A 79 -6.02 16.86 -14.97
C ARG A 79 -7.23 17.72 -15.32
N ARG A 80 -8.30 17.12 -15.87
CA ARG A 80 -9.54 17.83 -16.27
C ARG A 80 -10.78 16.94 -16.11
N ARG A 81 -11.25 16.76 -14.87
CA ARG A 81 -12.48 16.01 -14.54
C ARG A 81 -13.63 16.96 -14.24
N PHE A 82 -14.84 16.66 -14.71
CA PHE A 82 -16.03 17.37 -14.24
C PHE A 82 -16.32 17.03 -12.77
N HIS A 83 -16.36 18.03 -11.90
CA HIS A 83 -16.60 17.86 -10.47
C HIS A 83 -18.11 17.82 -10.21
N PRO A 84 -18.70 16.69 -9.78
CA PRO A 84 -20.16 16.55 -9.70
C PRO A 84 -20.79 17.48 -8.65
N VAL A 85 -20.11 17.70 -7.51
CA VAL A 85 -20.60 18.61 -6.46
C VAL A 85 -20.46 20.09 -6.84
N GLN A 86 -19.29 20.50 -7.33
CA GLN A 86 -19.01 21.91 -7.66
C GLN A 86 -19.44 22.30 -9.08
N LYS A 87 -19.95 21.35 -9.88
CA LYS A 87 -20.40 21.51 -11.26
C LYS A 87 -19.42 22.25 -12.19
N ARG A 88 -18.11 22.00 -12.05
CA ARG A 88 -17.05 22.61 -12.87
C ARG A 88 -15.93 21.63 -13.19
N PHE A 89 -15.18 21.88 -14.26
CA PHE A 89 -13.99 21.10 -14.59
C PHE A 89 -12.83 21.43 -13.63
N LYS A 90 -12.28 20.41 -12.99
CA LYS A 90 -11.15 20.52 -12.05
C LYS A 90 -10.28 19.27 -12.13
N ALA A 91 -8.99 19.41 -11.84
CA ALA A 91 -8.11 18.26 -11.69
C ALA A 91 -8.56 17.38 -10.53
N HIS A 92 -8.65 16.07 -10.78
CA HIS A 92 -8.70 15.03 -9.77
C HIS A 92 -7.29 14.44 -9.62
N LEU A 93 -6.57 14.93 -8.61
CA LEU A 93 -5.17 14.56 -8.35
C LEU A 93 -5.05 13.27 -7.51
N GLY A 94 -5.97 12.34 -7.71
CA GLY A 94 -6.04 11.09 -6.98
C GLY A 94 -6.82 10.03 -7.74
N THR A 95 -6.93 8.87 -7.12
CA THR A 95 -7.77 7.75 -7.57
C THR A 95 -8.84 7.50 -6.50
N ASP A 96 -10.10 7.48 -6.92
CA ASP A 96 -11.23 7.19 -6.05
C ASP A 96 -11.50 5.68 -6.07
N TYR A 97 -11.40 5.06 -4.90
CA TYR A 97 -11.74 3.66 -4.67
C TYR A 97 -13.08 3.59 -3.94
N ALA A 98 -14.12 3.17 -4.64
CA ALA A 98 -15.42 2.95 -4.01
C ALA A 98 -15.35 1.71 -3.12
N ALA A 99 -15.83 1.85 -1.89
CA ALA A 99 -15.89 0.77 -0.92
C ALA A 99 -17.00 1.05 0.11
N PRO A 100 -17.56 0.02 0.75
CA PRO A 100 -18.54 0.20 1.81
C PRO A 100 -18.06 1.14 2.92
N TYR A 101 -19.00 1.86 3.53
CA TYR A 101 -18.72 2.71 4.69
C TYR A 101 -18.15 1.86 5.84
N GLY A 102 -17.01 2.26 6.40
CA GLY A 102 -16.32 1.51 7.45
C GLY A 102 -15.27 0.52 6.97
N THR A 103 -15.10 0.31 5.66
CA THR A 103 -14.02 -0.56 5.15
C THR A 103 -12.65 -0.06 5.67
N PRO A 104 -11.78 -0.96 6.16
CA PRO A 104 -10.44 -0.57 6.60
C PRO A 104 -9.61 0.05 5.47
N ILE A 105 -8.89 1.13 5.77
CA ILE A 105 -7.94 1.79 4.88
C ILE A 105 -6.54 1.48 5.36
N LEU A 106 -5.70 0.99 4.46
CA LEU A 106 -4.35 0.53 4.72
C LEU A 106 -3.30 1.57 4.29
N ALA A 107 -2.23 1.69 5.06
CA ALA A 107 -1.02 2.36 4.61
C ALA A 107 -0.45 1.58 3.42
N VAL A 108 -0.15 2.26 2.30
CA VAL A 108 0.37 1.58 1.12
C VAL A 108 1.85 1.28 1.26
N GLY A 109 2.57 1.95 2.13
CA GLY A 109 4.00 1.72 2.36
C GLY A 109 4.39 2.16 3.75
N ASP A 110 5.57 1.72 4.18
CA ASP A 110 6.17 2.12 5.44
C ASP A 110 6.36 3.64 5.47
N GLY A 111 6.15 4.28 6.62
CA GLY A 111 6.29 5.72 6.70
C GLY A 111 5.93 6.32 8.06
N THR A 112 5.88 7.65 8.09
CA THR A 112 5.47 8.43 9.25
C THR A 112 4.27 9.29 8.89
N VAL A 113 3.26 9.32 9.76
CA VAL A 113 2.07 10.16 9.60
C VAL A 113 2.47 11.62 9.75
N GLU A 114 2.52 12.35 8.62
CA GLU A 114 2.78 13.79 8.62
C GLU A 114 1.60 14.60 9.14
N LYS A 115 0.38 14.17 8.80
CA LYS A 115 -0.87 14.82 9.22
C LYS A 115 -1.97 13.80 9.40
N ALA A 116 -2.75 13.98 10.46
CA ALA A 116 -4.03 13.32 10.69
C ALA A 116 -5.00 14.43 11.15
N GLY A 117 -6.05 14.71 10.37
CA GLY A 117 -6.89 15.86 10.67
C GLY A 117 -8.11 15.99 9.77
N TYR A 118 -8.73 17.17 9.81
CA TYR A 118 -9.95 17.47 9.06
C TYR A 118 -9.81 18.77 8.26
N THR A 119 -10.36 18.80 7.04
CA THR A 119 -10.63 20.03 6.30
C THR A 119 -11.96 19.90 5.57
N ALA A 120 -12.59 21.03 5.20
CA ALA A 120 -13.85 21.01 4.45
C ALA A 120 -13.74 20.24 3.11
N GLY A 121 -12.60 20.36 2.41
CA GLY A 121 -12.38 19.67 1.13
C GLY A 121 -12.10 18.18 1.30
N ASN A 122 -11.12 17.84 2.15
CA ASN A 122 -10.64 16.46 2.28
C ASN A 122 -11.50 15.60 3.19
N GLY A 123 -12.37 16.20 4.01
CA GLY A 123 -12.97 15.50 5.14
C GLY A 123 -11.91 15.14 6.18
N ARG A 124 -12.14 14.06 6.92
CA ARG A 124 -11.11 13.45 7.75
C ARG A 124 -10.09 12.75 6.85
N TYR A 125 -8.81 13.01 7.09
CA TYR A 125 -7.76 12.50 6.22
C TYR A 125 -6.47 12.20 6.98
N VAL A 126 -5.65 11.35 6.36
CA VAL A 126 -4.29 11.04 6.79
C VAL A 126 -3.33 11.34 5.64
N LYS A 127 -2.16 11.90 5.95
CA LYS A 127 -1.03 12.03 5.02
C LYS A 127 0.19 11.31 5.62
N ILE A 128 0.79 10.42 4.85
CA ILE A 128 1.97 9.64 5.25
C ILE A 128 3.15 10.06 4.37
N ARG A 129 4.28 10.39 4.99
CA ARG A 129 5.57 10.52 4.30
C ARG A 129 6.30 9.21 4.38
N HIS A 130 6.75 8.73 3.24
CA HIS A 130 7.46 7.47 3.12
C HIS A 130 8.97 7.71 3.10
N ASN A 131 9.43 8.71 2.33
CA ASN A 131 10.82 9.14 2.29
C ASN A 131 10.93 10.62 1.88
N GLY A 132 12.13 11.09 1.50
CA GLY A 132 12.35 12.48 1.06
C GLY A 132 11.65 12.86 -0.25
N THR A 133 11.14 11.88 -0.99
CA THR A 133 10.54 12.07 -2.32
C THR A 133 9.04 11.78 -2.30
N TYR A 134 8.60 10.70 -1.63
CA TYR A 134 7.25 10.18 -1.76
C TYR A 134 6.39 10.41 -0.52
N SER A 135 5.14 10.83 -0.74
CA SER A 135 4.10 10.85 0.29
C SER A 135 2.75 10.43 -0.28
N THR A 136 1.88 9.91 0.58
CA THR A 136 0.52 9.49 0.21
C THR A 136 -0.51 10.18 1.07
N GLN A 137 -1.73 10.31 0.55
CA GLN A 137 -2.83 10.95 1.25
C GLN A 137 -4.13 10.18 1.04
N TYR A 138 -4.91 10.08 2.11
CA TYR A 138 -6.11 9.24 2.21
C TYR A 138 -7.23 10.09 2.77
N LEU A 139 -8.28 10.32 1.97
CA LEU A 139 -9.31 11.33 2.26
C LEU A 139 -10.67 10.68 2.60
N HIS A 140 -11.60 11.53 3.01
CA HIS A 140 -13.02 11.25 3.20
C HIS A 140 -13.33 10.19 4.26
N MET A 141 -12.40 9.94 5.18
CA MET A 141 -12.54 8.91 6.20
C MET A 141 -13.74 9.16 7.11
N ARG A 142 -14.36 8.10 7.63
CA ARG A 142 -15.30 8.24 8.76
C ARG A 142 -14.56 8.43 10.06
N LYS A 143 -13.46 7.70 10.23
CA LYS A 143 -12.65 7.61 11.44
C LYS A 143 -11.18 7.48 11.05
N VAL A 144 -10.34 8.22 11.76
CA VAL A 144 -8.89 8.11 11.67
C VAL A 144 -8.42 7.29 12.87
N LEU A 145 -7.53 6.33 12.65
CA LEU A 145 -7.04 5.41 13.69
C LEU A 145 -5.57 5.64 14.06
N VAL A 146 -4.93 6.63 13.45
CA VAL A 146 -3.53 7.00 13.69
C VAL A 146 -3.39 8.48 14.01
N LYS A 147 -2.28 8.85 14.66
CA LYS A 147 -1.97 10.24 15.04
C LYS A 147 -0.77 10.79 14.30
N GLN A 148 -0.67 12.11 14.22
CA GLN A 148 0.51 12.78 13.66
C GLN A 148 1.79 12.32 14.40
N GLY A 149 2.86 12.08 13.65
CA GLY A 149 4.15 11.58 14.15
C GLY A 149 4.22 10.07 14.35
N GLN A 150 3.11 9.34 14.25
CA GLN A 150 3.11 7.89 14.38
C GLN A 150 3.81 7.22 13.18
N ARG A 151 4.69 6.25 13.45
CA ARG A 151 5.22 5.35 12.42
C ARG A 151 4.18 4.28 12.08
N VAL A 152 4.06 3.97 10.80
CA VAL A 152 3.17 2.94 10.27
C VAL A 152 3.93 2.06 9.28
N GLN A 153 3.56 0.80 9.24
CA GLN A 153 4.06 -0.17 8.28
C GLN A 153 3.09 -0.33 7.12
N GLN A 154 3.60 -0.80 5.98
CA GLN A 154 2.80 -1.23 4.85
C GLN A 154 1.74 -2.23 5.31
N GLY A 155 0.47 -1.97 4.97
CA GLY A 155 -0.66 -2.81 5.35
C GLY A 155 -1.30 -2.45 6.69
N ASP A 156 -0.71 -1.57 7.50
CA ASP A 156 -1.34 -1.11 8.75
C ASP A 156 -2.67 -0.40 8.47
N VAL A 157 -3.67 -0.68 9.31
CA VAL A 157 -4.96 0.02 9.23
C VAL A 157 -4.82 1.43 9.81
N ILE A 158 -4.98 2.45 8.96
CA ILE A 158 -4.81 3.86 9.32
C ILE A 158 -6.12 4.61 9.55
N GLY A 159 -7.23 4.02 9.11
CA GLY A 159 -8.55 4.63 9.19
C GLY A 159 -9.60 3.78 8.51
N GLU A 160 -10.80 4.34 8.39
CA GLU A 160 -11.95 3.64 7.85
C GLU A 160 -12.67 4.51 6.81
N VAL A 161 -13.13 3.87 5.73
CA VAL A 161 -13.87 4.52 4.64
C VAL A 161 -15.07 5.28 5.19
N GLY A 162 -15.26 6.49 4.69
CA GLY A 162 -16.42 7.32 4.99
C GLY A 162 -16.86 8.11 3.78
N SER A 163 -17.56 9.21 4.05
CA SER A 163 -17.99 10.17 3.03
C SER A 163 -17.93 11.60 3.60
N THR A 164 -16.88 11.90 4.39
CA THR A 164 -16.73 13.21 5.02
C THR A 164 -16.11 14.24 4.09
N GLY A 165 -16.38 15.53 4.32
CA GLY A 165 -15.89 16.61 3.47
C GLY A 165 -16.58 16.59 2.10
N LEU A 166 -15.83 16.89 1.04
CA LEU A 166 -16.38 17.00 -0.31
C LEU A 166 -16.44 15.64 -1.01
N ALA A 167 -17.36 14.77 -0.57
CA ALA A 167 -17.59 13.44 -1.11
C ALA A 167 -19.05 13.22 -1.49
N THR A 168 -19.32 12.57 -2.63
CA THR A 168 -20.70 12.25 -3.08
C THR A 168 -21.24 10.94 -2.50
N GLY A 169 -20.39 10.12 -1.90
CA GLY A 169 -20.74 8.83 -1.32
C GLY A 169 -19.51 8.11 -0.77
N PRO A 170 -19.69 6.93 -0.15
CA PRO A 170 -18.59 6.20 0.48
C PRO A 170 -17.47 5.80 -0.49
N HIS A 171 -16.27 6.35 -0.28
CA HIS A 171 -15.06 6.02 -1.03
C HIS A 171 -13.80 6.51 -0.32
N VAL A 172 -12.63 6.07 -0.79
CA VAL A 172 -11.34 6.70 -0.47
C VAL A 172 -10.82 7.41 -1.69
N CYS A 173 -10.61 8.72 -1.59
CA CYS A 173 -9.78 9.45 -2.53
C CYS A 173 -8.32 9.28 -2.10
N PHE A 174 -7.58 8.47 -2.86
CA PHE A 174 -6.18 8.17 -2.63
C PHE A 174 -5.30 9.04 -3.52
N ARG A 175 -4.31 9.71 -2.93
CA ARG A 175 -3.37 10.56 -3.67
C ARG A 175 -1.95 10.12 -3.42
N PHE A 176 -1.17 10.13 -4.48
CA PHE A 176 0.25 9.80 -4.46
C PHE A 176 1.03 11.02 -4.91
N TRP A 177 1.98 11.45 -4.10
CA TRP A 177 2.78 12.66 -4.31
C TRP A 177 4.24 12.29 -4.44
N LYS A 178 4.91 12.96 -5.37
CA LYS A 178 6.35 12.92 -5.64
C LYS A 178 6.90 14.34 -5.56
#